data_AF-A0A1I5U253-F1
#
_entry.id   AF-A0A1I5U253-F1
#
_cell.length_a   1.000
_cell.length_b   1.000
_cell.length_c   1.000
_cell.angle_alpha   90.00
_cell.angle_beta   90.00
_cell.angle_gamma   90.00
#
_symmetry.space_group_name_H-M   'P 1'
#
loop_
_entity.id
_entity.type
_entity.pdbx_description
1 polymer ?
#
loop_
_entity_poly.entity_id
_entity_poly.type
_entity_poly.pdbx_seq_one_letter_code
_entity_poly.pdbx_strand_id
1 'polypeptide(L)' 'MQLITVLISTKTYHEESLTLRDDDYAGDPLGERSHVLPWSLATLTSPVDVDHYLTSLVDDRIEDVTNQLTDYISA' A
#
# COMPACT_ATOMS: atom_id res chain seq x y z
N MET A 1 -1.97 18.54 -7.92
CA MET A 1 -1.00 17.68 -7.21
C MET A 1 -1.28 16.26 -7.67
N GLN A 2 -0.25 15.51 -8.04
CA GLN A 2 -0.38 14.12 -8.47
C GLN A 2 0.08 13.20 -7.33
N LEU A 3 -0.64 12.09 -7.14
CA LEU A 3 -0.29 11.07 -6.16
C LEU A 3 -0.08 9.74 -6.90
N ILE A 4 1.07 9.11 -6.69
CA ILE A 4 1.30 7.74 -7.11
C ILE A 4 0.79 6.85 -5.97
N THR A 5 -0.11 5.94 -6.29
CA THR A 5 -0.77 5.07 -5.31
C THR A 5 -0.61 3.61 -5.71
N VAL A 6 -0.58 2.74 -4.71
CA VAL A 6 -0.62 1.30 -4.87
C VAL A 6 -1.91 0.77 -4.23
N LEU A 7 -2.55 -0.20 -4.90
CA LEU A 7 -3.81 -0.75 -4.42
C LEU A 7 -3.59 -1.65 -3.20
N ILE A 8 -4.51 -1.55 -2.23
CA ILE A 8 -4.58 -2.42 -1.05
C ILE A 8 -5.86 -3.25 -1.13
N SER A 9 -5.78 -4.53 -0.77
CA SER A 9 -6.92 -5.44 -0.77
C SER A 9 -6.89 -6.40 0.43
N THR A 10 -8.06 -6.76 0.97
CA THR A 10 -8.19 -7.81 1.98
C THR A 10 -8.01 -9.21 1.41
N LYS A 11 -7.92 -9.33 0.08
CA LYS A 11 -7.67 -10.58 -0.66
C LYS A 11 -6.45 -10.44 -1.56
N THR A 12 -5.64 -11.48 -1.58
CA THR A 12 -4.53 -11.66 -2.53
C THR A 12 -4.55 -13.08 -3.09
N TYR A 13 -3.96 -13.27 -4.26
CA TYR A 13 -3.75 -14.58 -4.89
C TYR A 13 -2.31 -14.78 -5.38
N HIS A 14 -1.44 -13.77 -5.24
CA HIS A 14 -0.10 -13.77 -5.80
C HIS A 14 0.94 -13.62 -4.68
N GLU A 15 2.07 -14.31 -4.82
CA GLU A 15 3.11 -14.38 -3.79
C GLU A 15 3.84 -13.05 -3.55
N GLU A 16 4.03 -12.25 -4.62
CA GLU A 16 4.59 -10.90 -4.56
C GLU A 16 3.74 -9.87 -3.79
N SER A 17 2.55 -10.23 -3.29
CA SER A 17 1.79 -9.29 -2.44
C SER A 17 2.42 -9.16 -1.06
N LEU A 18 2.59 -7.92 -0.60
CA LEU A 18 3.11 -7.65 0.74
C LEU A 18 1.95 -7.65 1.75
N THR A 19 2.03 -8.48 2.78
CA THR A 19 1.01 -8.53 3.85
C THR A 19 1.19 -7.35 4.80
N LEU A 20 0.10 -6.64 5.12
CA LEU A 20 0.02 -5.63 6.16
C LEU A 20 -0.64 -6.20 7.42
N ARG A 21 0.07 -6.06 8.54
CA ARG A 21 -0.29 -6.51 9.89
C ARG A 21 -0.58 -5.33 10.80
N ASP A 22 -1.19 -5.57 11.95
CA ASP A 22 -1.65 -4.50 12.83
C ASP A 22 -0.50 -3.62 13.37
N ASP A 23 0.70 -4.18 13.51
CA ASP A 23 1.93 -3.51 13.96
C ASP A 23 2.63 -2.70 12.86
N ASP A 24 2.15 -2.77 11.62
CA ASP A 24 2.71 -2.05 10.48
C ASP A 24 2.24 -0.60 10.35
N TYR A 25 1.33 -0.18 11.23
CA TYR A 25 0.70 1.13 11.20
C TYR A 25 1.23 2.00 12.34
N ALA A 26 1.47 3.29 12.07
CA ALA A 26 1.89 4.27 13.08
C ALA A 26 0.75 4.70 14.03
N GLY A 27 -0.45 4.15 13.84
CA GLY A 27 -1.65 4.43 14.61
C GLY A 27 -2.62 3.26 14.51
N ASP A 28 -3.92 3.54 14.47
CA ASP A 28 -4.93 2.49 14.35
C ASP A 28 -4.78 1.73 13.01
N PRO A 29 -4.81 0.39 13.01
CA PRO A 29 -4.72 -0.40 11.80
C PRO A 29 -6.03 -0.37 11.00
N LEU A 30 -6.00 -0.88 9.76
CA LEU A 30 -7.18 -0.97 8.90
C LEU A 30 -8.30 -1.90 9.41
N GLY A 31 -8.08 -2.63 10.51
CA GLY A 31 -9.05 -3.52 11.15
C GLY A 31 -9.18 -4.90 10.48
N GLU A 32 -8.97 -5.00 9.17
CA GLU A 32 -8.85 -6.26 8.45
C GLU A 32 -7.46 -6.45 7.86
N ARG A 33 -6.98 -7.71 7.89
CA ARG A 33 -5.70 -8.06 7.27
C ARG A 33 -5.74 -7.73 5.79
N SER A 34 -4.79 -6.91 5.39
CA SER A 34 -4.74 -6.31 4.06
C SER A 34 -3.40 -6.57 3.40
N HIS A 35 -3.35 -6.38 2.08
CA HIS A 35 -2.19 -6.71 1.27
C HIS A 35 -1.96 -5.59 0.26
N VAL A 36 -0.71 -5.15 0.14
CA VAL A 36 -0.27 -4.25 -0.93
C VAL A 36 -0.04 -5.06 -2.19
N LEU A 37 -0.57 -4.57 -3.32
CA LEU A 37 -0.53 -5.26 -4.60
C LEU A 37 0.43 -4.53 -5.55
N PRO A 38 1.71 -4.95 -5.66
CA PRO A 38 2.73 -4.18 -6.40
C PRO A 38 2.46 -4.03 -7.90
N TRP A 39 1.68 -4.93 -8.50
CA TRP A 39 1.23 -4.82 -9.90
C TRP A 39 0.11 -3.83 -10.14
N SER A 40 -0.51 -3.29 -9.09
CA SER A 40 -1.69 -2.41 -9.17
C SER A 40 -1.34 -0.98 -8.79
N LEU A 41 -0.45 -0.37 -9.58
CA LEU A 41 -0.08 1.04 -9.48
C LEU A 41 -1.07 1.94 -10.24
N ALA A 42 -1.45 3.05 -9.61
CA ALA A 42 -2.28 4.08 -10.24
C ALA A 42 -1.73 5.47 -9.94
N THR A 43 -2.04 6.44 -10.81
CA THR A 43 -1.78 7.85 -10.55
C THR A 43 -3.11 8.57 -10.36
N LEU A 44 -3.33 9.11 -9.16
CA LEU A 44 -4.42 10.05 -8.93
C LEU A 44 -3.96 11.43 -9.38
N THR A 45 -4.73 12.05 -10.27
CA THR A 45 -4.35 13.33 -10.89
C THR A 45 -4.87 14.54 -10.12
N SER A 46 -5.81 14.32 -9.19
CA SER A 46 -6.40 15.35 -8.38
C SER A 46 -6.53 14.91 -6.91
N PRO A 47 -6.27 15.79 -5.94
CA PRO A 47 -6.49 15.49 -4.51
C PRO A 47 -7.95 15.23 -4.16
N VAL A 48 -8.90 15.69 -4.99
CA VAL A 48 -10.33 15.44 -4.78
C VAL A 48 -10.72 13.97 -4.98
N ASP A 49 -9.82 13.17 -5.58
CA ASP A 49 -9.98 11.73 -5.75
C ASP A 49 -9.67 10.97 -4.45
N VAL A 50 -9.23 11.65 -3.39
CA VAL A 50 -9.01 11.09 -2.05
C VAL A 50 -10.16 11.51 -1.14
N ASP A 51 -11.06 10.56 -0.84
CA ASP A 51 -12.22 10.83 -0.01
C ASP A 51 -11.84 11.06 1.46
N HIS A 52 -11.08 10.13 2.04
CA HIS A 52 -10.75 10.13 3.47
C HIS A 52 -9.34 9.60 3.73
N TYR A 53 -8.69 10.18 4.74
CA TYR A 53 -7.51 9.60 5.36
C TYR A 53 -7.95 8.47 6.32
N LEU A 54 -7.31 7.31 6.23
CA LEU A 54 -7.58 6.16 7.10
C LEU A 54 -6.48 5.98 8.16
N THR A 55 -5.24 5.76 7.72
CA THR A 55 -4.09 5.48 8.60
C THR A 55 -2.78 5.68 7.82
N SER A 56 -1.64 5.49 8.49
CA SER A 56 -0.29 5.58 7.92
C SER A 56 0.56 4.40 8.34
N LEU A 57 1.42 3.93 7.44
CA LEU A 57 2.41 2.89 7.74
C LEU A 57 3.56 3.47 8.59
N VAL A 58 4.20 2.60 9.37
CA VAL A 58 5.49 2.93 10.00
C VAL A 58 6.61 2.96 8.96
N ASP A 59 7.69 3.68 9.27
CA ASP A 59 8.82 3.90 8.33
C ASP A 59 9.39 2.58 7.77
N ASP A 60 9.63 1.60 8.64
CA ASP A 60 10.16 0.29 8.25
C ASP A 60 9.24 -0.41 7.22
N ARG A 61 7.91 -0.31 7.41
CA ARG A 61 6.96 -0.91 6.46
C ARG A 61 6.87 -0.13 5.16
N ILE A 62 7.06 1.19 5.19
CA ILE A 62 7.15 2.01 3.96
C ILE A 62 8.35 1.56 3.13
N GLU A 63 9.49 1.28 3.77
CA GLU A 63 10.69 0.76 3.11
C GLU A 63 10.40 -0.61 2.47
N ASP A 64 9.79 -1.54 3.19
CA ASP A 64 9.38 -2.85 2.64
C ASP A 64 8.48 -2.73 1.42
N VAL A 65 7.46 -1.86 1.47
CA VAL A 65 6.54 -1.60 0.35
C VAL A 65 7.31 -1.05 -0.85
N THR A 66 8.23 -0.12 -0.61
CA THR A 66 9.00 0.53 -1.68
C THR A 66 9.95 -0.46 -2.35
N ASN A 67 10.61 -1.32 -1.57
CA ASN A 67 11.52 -2.34 -2.09
C ASN A 67 10.73 -3.38 -2.90
N GLN A 68 9.66 -3.94 -2.35
CA GLN A 68 8.81 -4.91 -3.04
C GLN A 68 8.23 -4.36 -4.35
N LEU A 69 7.81 -3.09 -4.36
CA LEU A 69 7.31 -2.43 -5.55
C LEU A 69 8.41 -2.25 -6.59
N THR A 70 9.58 -1.80 -6.16
CA THR A 70 10.75 -1.55 -7.02
C THR A 70 11.22 -2.86 -7.66
N ASP A 71 11.30 -3.93 -6.88
CA ASP A 71 11.67 -5.26 -7.36
C ASP A 71 10.66 -5.76 -8.39
N TYR A 72 9.36 -5.64 -8.10
CA TYR A 72 8.30 -6.08 -9.01
C TYR A 72 8.31 -5.34 -10.36
N ILE A 73 8.51 -4.01 -10.36
CA ILE A 73 8.51 -3.23 -11.62
C ILE A 73 9.84 -3.32 -12.39
N SER A 74 10.91 -3.75 -11.74
CA SER A 74 12.24 -3.88 -12.36
C SER A 74 12.52 -5.27 -12.93
N ALA A 75 11.72 -6.26 -12.53
CA ALA A 75 11.77 -7.64 -13.04
C ALA A 75 11.27 -7.74 -14.50
#